data_AF-A0A182XDE4-F1
#
_entry.id   AF-A0A182XDE4-F1
#
_cell.length_a   1.000
_cell.length_b   1.000
_cell.length_c   1.000
_cell.angle_alpha   90.00
_cell.angle_beta   90.00
_cell.angle_gamma   90.00
#
_symmetry.space_group_name_H-M   'P 1'
#
loop_
_entity.id
_entity.type
_entity.pdbx_description
1 polymer ?
#
loop_
_entity_poly.entity_id
_entity_poly.type
_entity_poly.pdbx_seq_one_letter_code
_entity_poly.pdbx_strand_id
1 'polypeptide(L)'
;MNQISNTLTSLTERCASFDDLAYRLLGESQIQTDIDRLNKVSGKRLSLPDPKSCEIVPYEEGMQMQLLKFCLWHLAEGKGLLMPGSIELGVCRVQKEHYLFNIPEPVTFFDEDPNKYFFKIVETARKKVQLICLLNMYDKLQASYSAPRCEGFQMKLTTTCDQEVQTDLHPIPSNIDREYRWNVWDYRREAIRLANIRTKRTTSVQTLESSRAIPKSTQVYLDKVQGTQTRVSRSTETEQRRQTTGLKVIEPSAPSPLKVYALTLAQASRSGFNRNGER
;
A
#
# COMPACT_ATOMS: atom_id res chain seq x y z
N MET A 1 -26.70 23.72 -43.76
CA MET A 1 -26.88 24.72 -42.68
C MET A 1 -28.30 24.78 -42.12
N ASN A 2 -29.36 24.45 -42.87
CA ASN A 2 -30.74 24.65 -42.41
C ASN A 2 -31.24 23.63 -41.37
N GLN A 3 -30.77 22.37 -41.38
CA GLN A 3 -31.24 21.37 -40.41
C GLN A 3 -30.83 21.69 -38.98
N ILE A 4 -29.58 22.12 -38.76
CA ILE A 4 -29.09 22.48 -37.42
C ILE A 4 -29.86 23.70 -36.89
N SER A 5 -30.07 24.71 -37.73
CA SER A 5 -30.84 25.91 -37.38
C SER A 5 -32.30 25.57 -37.04
N ASN A 6 -32.94 24.67 -37.79
CA ASN A 6 -34.30 24.21 -37.53
C ASN A 6 -34.41 23.34 -36.26
N THR A 7 -33.38 22.53 -35.96
CA THR A 7 -33.36 21.75 -34.71
C THR A 7 -33.14 22.64 -33.50
N LEU A 8 -32.28 23.66 -33.60
CA LEU A 8 -32.03 24.60 -32.51
C LEU A 8 -33.28 25.44 -32.23
N THR A 9 -33.94 25.96 -33.26
CA THR A 9 -35.22 26.70 -33.10
C THR A 9 -36.32 25.84 -32.48
N SER A 10 -36.48 24.59 -32.92
CA SER A 10 -37.44 23.65 -32.29
C SER A 10 -37.13 23.33 -30.83
N LEU A 11 -35.85 23.27 -30.45
CA LEU A 11 -35.43 23.10 -29.06
C LEU A 11 -35.67 24.37 -28.25
N THR A 12 -35.38 25.54 -28.80
CA THR A 12 -35.65 26.84 -28.17
C THR A 12 -37.14 27.04 -27.91
N GLU A 13 -38.01 26.71 -28.88
CA GLU A 13 -39.47 26.76 -28.72
C GLU A 13 -39.96 25.80 -27.65
N ARG A 14 -39.39 24.59 -27.58
CA ARG A 14 -39.70 23.64 -26.50
C ARG A 14 -39.25 24.17 -25.14
N CYS A 15 -38.06 24.74 -25.03
CA CYS A 15 -37.58 25.35 -23.78
C CYS A 15 -38.48 26.51 -23.32
N ALA A 16 -38.94 27.37 -24.24
CA ALA A 16 -39.85 28.47 -23.91
C ALA A 16 -41.20 27.99 -23.35
N SER A 17 -41.69 26.82 -23.79
CA SER A 17 -42.91 26.23 -23.24
C SER A 17 -42.76 25.71 -21.80
N PHE A 18 -41.55 25.29 -21.41
CA PHE A 18 -41.26 24.88 -20.04
C PHE A 18 -41.17 26.08 -19.09
N ASP A 19 -40.75 27.24 -19.58
CA ASP A 19 -40.71 28.46 -18.78
C ASP A 19 -42.12 28.88 -18.35
N ASP A 20 -43.12 28.89 -19.25
CA ASP A 20 -44.51 29.24 -18.89
C ASP A 20 -45.10 28.27 -17.85
N LEU A 21 -44.81 26.98 -17.97
CA LEU A 21 -45.23 25.99 -16.97
C LEU A 21 -44.50 26.20 -15.63
N ALA A 22 -43.21 26.53 -15.65
CA ALA A 22 -42.44 26.86 -14.45
C ALA A 22 -43.00 28.12 -13.76
N TYR A 23 -43.29 29.19 -14.50
CA TYR A 23 -43.91 30.41 -13.98
C TYR A 23 -45.27 30.13 -13.32
N ARG A 24 -46.11 29.29 -13.93
CA ARG A 24 -47.41 28.89 -13.33
C ARG A 24 -47.25 28.03 -12.08
N LEU A 25 -46.26 27.14 -12.04
CA LEU A 25 -45.96 26.33 -10.85
C LEU A 25 -45.36 27.14 -9.70
N LEU A 26 -44.61 28.19 -10.03
CA LEU A 26 -43.98 29.11 -9.07
C LEU A 26 -44.97 30.14 -8.49
N GLY A 27 -46.14 30.34 -9.11
CA GLY A 27 -47.18 31.25 -8.61
C GLY A 27 -46.71 32.72 -8.55
N GLU A 28 -47.09 33.45 -7.50
CA GLU A 28 -46.65 34.85 -7.27
C GLU A 28 -45.17 34.97 -6.82
N SER A 29 -44.39 33.87 -6.82
CA SER A 29 -43.01 33.95 -6.37
C SER A 29 -42.15 34.69 -7.38
N GLN A 30 -41.56 35.81 -6.93
CA GLN A 30 -40.70 36.64 -7.75
C GLN A 30 -39.41 35.89 -8.06
N ILE A 31 -39.26 35.43 -9.31
CA ILE A 31 -38.02 34.78 -9.77
C ILE A 31 -36.91 35.83 -9.75
N GLN A 32 -35.98 35.68 -8.80
CA GLN A 32 -34.84 36.59 -8.69
C GLN A 32 -33.80 36.19 -9.73
N THR A 33 -33.49 37.11 -10.64
CA THR A 33 -32.40 36.93 -11.59
C THR A 33 -31.04 37.03 -10.88
N ASP A 34 -29.97 36.55 -11.50
CA ASP A 34 -28.63 36.66 -10.91
C ASP A 34 -28.21 38.13 -10.72
N ILE A 35 -28.69 39.03 -11.58
CA ILE A 35 -28.47 40.48 -11.49
C ILE A 35 -29.13 41.04 -10.23
N ASP A 36 -30.38 40.64 -9.95
CA ASP A 36 -31.09 41.07 -8.74
C ASP A 36 -30.39 40.57 -7.47
N ARG A 37 -29.81 39.37 -7.51
CA ARG A 37 -29.05 38.79 -6.39
C ARG A 37 -27.76 39.56 -6.16
N LEU A 38 -27.00 39.86 -7.21
CA LEU A 38 -25.78 40.68 -7.14
C LEU A 38 -26.09 42.07 -6.55
N ASN A 39 -27.15 42.72 -7.02
CA ASN A 39 -27.56 44.03 -6.50
C ASN A 39 -27.89 44.01 -5.01
N LYS A 40 -28.50 42.93 -4.49
CA LYS A 40 -28.78 42.78 -3.05
C LYS A 40 -27.54 42.59 -2.19
N VAL A 41 -26.48 42.07 -2.79
CA VAL A 41 -25.20 41.79 -2.14
C VAL A 41 -24.25 42.97 -2.27
N SER A 42 -24.46 43.85 -3.26
CA SER A 42 -23.66 45.04 -3.48
C SER A 42 -23.55 45.90 -2.22
N GLY A 43 -22.31 46.28 -1.87
CA GLY A 43 -21.99 47.09 -0.69
C GLY A 43 -21.91 46.34 0.65
N LYS A 44 -22.28 45.05 0.71
CA LYS A 44 -22.03 44.22 1.91
C LYS A 44 -20.62 43.64 1.85
N ARG A 45 -19.99 43.45 3.01
CA ARG A 45 -18.71 42.75 3.13
C ARG A 45 -18.78 41.70 4.22
N LEU A 46 -17.98 40.65 4.09
CA LEU A 46 -17.78 39.67 5.14
C LEU A 46 -17.13 40.36 6.33
N SER A 47 -17.71 40.16 7.51
CA SER A 47 -17.16 40.61 8.77
C SER A 47 -17.14 39.45 9.74
N LEU A 48 -15.96 39.12 10.26
CA LEU A 48 -15.80 38.22 11.40
C LEU A 48 -15.38 39.06 12.60
N PRO A 49 -16.20 39.15 13.66
CA PRO A 49 -15.83 39.88 14.88
C PRO A 49 -14.63 39.25 15.58
N ASP A 50 -14.61 37.91 15.68
CA ASP A 50 -13.56 37.12 16.33
C ASP A 50 -13.22 35.88 15.47
N PRO A 51 -12.19 35.92 14.62
CA PRO A 51 -11.82 34.80 13.75
C PRO A 51 -11.14 33.68 14.55
N LYS A 52 -11.68 32.46 14.48
CA LYS A 52 -11.10 31.25 15.10
C LYS A 52 -10.35 30.39 14.09
N SER A 53 -11.00 30.03 12.99
CA SER A 53 -10.52 29.04 12.01
C SER A 53 -10.33 29.63 10.62
N CYS A 54 -11.02 30.73 10.33
CA CYS A 54 -11.11 31.36 9.02
C CYS A 54 -10.58 32.79 9.07
N GLU A 55 -9.98 33.23 7.97
CA GLU A 55 -9.50 34.59 7.79
C GLU A 55 -10.16 35.21 6.56
N ILE A 56 -10.63 36.45 6.67
CA ILE A 56 -11.20 37.17 5.53
C ILE A 56 -10.09 37.97 4.87
N VAL A 57 -9.84 37.68 3.59
CA VAL A 57 -8.82 38.33 2.77
C VAL A 57 -9.52 39.06 1.62
N PRO A 58 -9.10 40.28 1.24
CA PRO A 58 -9.58 40.92 0.03
C PRO A 58 -9.20 40.08 -1.20
N TYR A 59 -9.96 40.24 -2.28
CA TYR A 59 -9.66 39.54 -3.53
C TYR A 59 -8.42 40.14 -4.20
N GLU A 60 -7.49 39.27 -4.61
CA GLU A 60 -6.32 39.62 -5.42
C GLU A 60 -6.38 38.91 -6.79
N GLU A 61 -5.92 39.58 -7.84
CA GLU A 61 -5.86 39.02 -9.19
C GLU A 61 -4.87 37.86 -9.25
N GLY A 62 -5.34 36.68 -9.69
CA GLY A 62 -4.54 35.44 -9.74
C GLY A 62 -4.80 34.45 -8.60
N MET A 63 -5.63 34.81 -7.62
CA MET A 63 -6.01 33.93 -6.51
C MET A 63 -6.89 32.76 -7.00
N GLN A 64 -6.45 31.52 -6.72
CA GLN A 64 -7.18 30.30 -7.08
C GLN A 64 -8.36 30.07 -6.14
N MET A 65 -9.58 30.14 -6.68
CA MET A 65 -10.81 29.92 -5.91
C MET A 65 -11.22 28.47 -5.95
N GLN A 66 -11.49 27.90 -4.79
CA GLN A 66 -12.03 26.55 -4.69
C GLN A 66 -13.50 26.50 -5.13
N LEU A 67 -13.98 25.29 -5.44
CA LEU A 67 -15.36 25.04 -5.84
C LEU A 67 -15.81 25.86 -7.06
N LEU A 68 -14.90 26.18 -7.99
CA LEU A 68 -15.18 26.98 -9.19
C LEU A 68 -15.92 28.30 -8.90
N LYS A 69 -15.60 28.97 -7.78
CA LYS A 69 -16.22 30.23 -7.36
C LYS A 69 -17.70 30.12 -6.94
N PHE A 70 -18.22 28.92 -6.73
CA PHE A 70 -19.55 28.75 -6.14
C PHE A 70 -19.53 29.01 -4.63
N CYS A 71 -20.69 29.40 -4.08
CA CYS A 71 -20.87 29.67 -2.67
C CYS A 71 -20.79 28.37 -1.86
N LEU A 72 -19.84 28.34 -0.92
CA LEU A 72 -19.60 27.18 -0.06
C LEU A 72 -20.82 26.83 0.82
N TRP A 73 -21.45 27.84 1.43
CA TRP A 73 -22.62 27.64 2.30
C TRP A 73 -23.80 27.00 1.58
N HIS A 74 -24.18 27.54 0.42
CA HIS A 74 -25.30 27.00 -0.36
C HIS A 74 -25.01 25.60 -0.90
N LEU A 75 -23.75 25.32 -1.23
CA LEU A 75 -23.35 23.98 -1.63
C LEU A 75 -23.51 22.98 -0.47
N ALA A 76 -23.07 23.36 0.73
CA ALA A 76 -23.12 22.50 1.92
C ALA A 76 -24.54 22.32 2.47
N GLU A 77 -25.29 23.41 2.71
CA GLU A 77 -26.60 23.39 3.36
C GLU A 77 -27.73 23.15 2.35
N GLY A 78 -27.59 23.66 1.13
CA GLY A 78 -28.56 23.52 0.04
C GLY A 78 -28.49 22.18 -0.69
N LYS A 79 -27.87 21.15 -0.11
CA LYS A 79 -27.75 19.79 -0.67
C LYS A 79 -27.21 19.79 -2.12
N GLY A 80 -26.20 20.62 -2.39
CA GLY A 80 -25.57 20.73 -3.70
C GLY A 80 -26.14 21.82 -4.58
N LEU A 81 -26.75 22.86 -3.99
CA LEU A 81 -27.20 24.04 -4.70
C LEU A 81 -26.01 24.87 -5.13
N LEU A 82 -25.88 25.10 -6.44
CA LEU A 82 -24.80 25.87 -7.03
C LEU A 82 -25.23 27.33 -7.16
N MET A 83 -24.97 28.10 -6.11
CA MET A 83 -25.13 29.56 -6.15
C MET A 83 -23.78 30.21 -6.45
N PRO A 84 -23.71 31.19 -7.36
CA PRO A 84 -22.46 31.92 -7.59
C PRO A 84 -22.03 32.65 -6.30
N GLY A 85 -20.74 32.57 -5.96
CA GLY A 85 -20.16 33.34 -4.87
C GLY A 85 -19.82 34.76 -5.32
N SER A 86 -20.00 35.74 -4.45
CA SER A 86 -19.62 37.12 -4.72
C SER A 86 -18.19 37.38 -4.25
N ILE A 87 -17.38 37.94 -5.15
CA ILE A 87 -16.00 38.34 -4.85
C ILE A 87 -15.99 39.66 -4.04
N GLU A 88 -16.97 40.52 -4.26
CA GLU A 88 -17.09 41.84 -3.61
C GLU A 88 -17.31 41.73 -2.09
N LEU A 89 -17.92 40.62 -1.65
CA LEU A 89 -18.10 40.34 -0.23
C LEU A 89 -16.75 40.12 0.49
N GLY A 90 -15.73 39.65 -0.23
CA GLY A 90 -14.46 39.22 0.34
C GLY A 90 -14.30 37.69 0.29
N VAL A 91 -13.07 37.24 0.44
CA VAL A 91 -12.68 35.85 0.27
C VAL A 91 -12.41 35.23 1.64
N CYS A 92 -13.03 34.10 1.93
CA CYS A 92 -12.77 33.35 3.14
C CYS A 92 -11.61 32.38 2.92
N ARG A 93 -10.48 32.65 3.58
CA ARG A 93 -9.30 31.79 3.60
C ARG A 93 -9.41 30.80 4.75
N VAL A 94 -9.39 29.51 4.44
CA VAL A 94 -9.27 28.43 5.43
C VAL A 94 -8.01 27.65 5.12
N GLN A 95 -7.08 27.63 6.06
CA GLN A 95 -5.74 27.07 5.89
C GLN A 95 -4.99 27.73 4.72
N LYS A 96 -5.08 27.17 3.51
CA LYS A 96 -4.46 27.67 2.27
C LYS A 96 -5.45 27.77 1.10
N GLU A 97 -6.72 27.47 1.35
CA GLU A 97 -7.75 27.44 0.33
C GLU A 97 -8.70 28.63 0.45
N HIS A 98 -9.23 29.04 -0.69
CA HIS A 98 -10.00 30.27 -0.83
C HIS A 98 -11.43 29.95 -1.24
N TYR A 99 -12.37 30.39 -0.41
CA TYR A 99 -13.79 30.08 -0.54
C TYR A 99 -14.62 31.36 -0.63
N LEU A 100 -15.69 31.30 -1.43
CA LEU A 100 -16.60 32.42 -1.63
C LEU A 100 -17.94 32.16 -0.98
N PHE A 101 -18.60 33.26 -0.61
CA PHE A 101 -19.95 33.27 -0.07
C PHE A 101 -20.85 34.16 -0.94
N ASN A 102 -22.14 33.90 -0.91
CA ASN A 102 -23.15 34.78 -1.51
C ASN A 102 -23.83 35.67 -0.46
N ILE A 103 -23.74 35.28 0.82
CA ILE A 103 -24.44 35.88 1.94
C ILE A 103 -23.40 36.05 3.08
N PRO A 104 -23.31 37.20 3.75
CA PRO A 104 -22.30 37.45 4.77
C PRO A 104 -22.56 36.77 6.12
N GLU A 105 -23.82 36.59 6.51
CA GLU A 105 -24.20 36.07 7.83
C GLU A 105 -23.66 34.65 8.11
N PRO A 106 -23.70 33.69 7.15
CA PRO A 106 -23.23 32.32 7.38
C PRO A 106 -21.74 32.15 7.64
N VAL A 107 -20.93 33.18 7.37
CA VAL A 107 -19.48 33.12 7.61
C VAL A 107 -19.17 32.97 9.09
N THR A 108 -20.01 33.56 9.96
CA THR A 108 -19.89 33.40 11.42
C THR A 108 -20.07 31.93 11.85
N PHE A 109 -21.10 31.25 11.36
CA PHE A 109 -21.34 29.82 11.63
C PHE A 109 -20.31 28.90 10.98
N PHE A 110 -19.69 29.34 9.89
CA PHE A 110 -18.63 28.60 9.22
C PHE A 110 -17.32 28.65 10.00
N ASP A 111 -17.01 29.79 10.62
CA ASP A 111 -15.78 29.98 11.41
C ASP A 111 -15.73 29.11 12.68
N GLU A 112 -16.89 28.81 13.28
CA GLU A 112 -16.99 27.94 14.45
C GLU A 112 -16.50 26.51 14.18
N ASP A 113 -16.91 25.92 13.05
CA ASP A 113 -16.52 24.57 12.65
C ASP A 113 -16.54 24.41 11.12
N PRO A 114 -15.44 24.75 10.42
CA PRO A 114 -15.37 24.66 8.96
C PRO A 114 -15.38 23.20 8.48
N ASN A 115 -14.86 22.27 9.29
CA ASN A 115 -14.77 20.85 8.93
C ASN A 115 -16.15 20.24 8.71
N LYS A 116 -17.13 20.60 9.55
CA LYS A 116 -18.53 20.20 9.40
C LYS A 116 -19.06 20.46 7.98
N TYR A 117 -18.78 21.62 7.40
CA TYR A 117 -19.27 21.99 6.08
C TYR A 117 -18.52 21.24 4.97
N PHE A 118 -17.22 21.02 5.11
CA PHE A 118 -16.47 20.18 4.17
C PHE A 118 -16.99 18.74 4.15
N PHE A 119 -17.28 18.16 5.32
CA PHE A 119 -17.91 16.84 5.39
C PHE A 119 -19.28 16.80 4.70
N LYS A 120 -20.13 17.82 4.92
CA LYS A 120 -21.43 17.93 4.22
C LYS A 120 -21.27 18.01 2.70
N ILE A 121 -20.28 18.75 2.21
CA ILE A 121 -20.01 18.87 0.76
C ILE A 121 -19.57 17.53 0.18
N VAL A 122 -18.65 16.82 0.86
CA VAL A 122 -18.20 15.49 0.44
C VAL A 122 -19.36 14.49 0.45
N GLU A 123 -20.20 14.50 1.48
CA GLU A 123 -21.38 13.64 1.56
C GLU A 123 -22.38 13.93 0.44
N THR A 124 -22.60 15.20 0.14
CA THR A 124 -23.47 15.65 -0.96
C THR A 124 -22.92 15.22 -2.32
N ALA A 125 -21.60 15.33 -2.53
CA ALA A 125 -20.93 14.90 -3.74
C ALA A 125 -20.99 13.37 -3.93
N ARG A 126 -20.93 12.60 -2.83
CA ARG A 126 -21.14 11.14 -2.87
C ARG A 126 -22.57 10.77 -3.30
N LYS A 127 -23.57 11.55 -2.89
CA LYS A 127 -24.98 11.36 -3.32
C LYS A 127 -25.19 11.81 -4.77
N LYS A 128 -24.45 12.82 -5.24
CA LYS A 128 -24.56 13.42 -6.57
C LYS A 128 -23.21 13.43 -7.28
N VAL A 129 -22.88 12.33 -7.94
CA VAL A 129 -21.57 12.12 -8.58
C VAL A 129 -21.23 13.22 -9.61
N GLN A 130 -22.23 13.84 -10.24
CA GLN A 130 -22.02 14.95 -11.18
C GLN A 130 -21.26 16.12 -10.54
N LEU A 131 -21.46 16.38 -9.24
CA LEU A 131 -20.78 17.45 -8.51
C LEU A 131 -19.28 17.19 -8.33
N ILE A 132 -18.86 15.91 -8.30
CA ILE A 132 -17.44 15.55 -8.17
C ILE A 132 -16.69 16.01 -9.42
N CYS A 133 -17.22 15.67 -10.59
CA CYS A 133 -16.63 16.06 -11.87
C CYS A 133 -16.72 17.58 -12.09
N LEU A 134 -17.88 18.19 -11.77
CA LEU A 134 -18.10 19.62 -11.97
C LEU A 134 -17.15 20.46 -11.11
N LEU A 135 -17.06 20.17 -9.81
CA LEU A 135 -16.30 20.98 -8.86
C LEU A 135 -14.83 20.56 -8.74
N ASN A 136 -14.39 19.60 -9.56
CA ASN A 136 -13.07 18.98 -9.53
C ASN A 136 -12.63 18.55 -8.12
N MET A 137 -13.53 17.90 -7.37
CA MET A 137 -13.29 17.50 -5.97
C MET A 137 -12.71 16.09 -5.84
N TYR A 138 -12.17 15.51 -6.92
CA TYR A 138 -11.71 14.13 -6.94
C TYR A 138 -10.66 13.86 -5.85
N ASP A 139 -9.66 14.74 -5.72
CA ASP A 139 -8.58 14.61 -4.73
C ASP A 139 -9.12 14.66 -3.29
N LYS A 140 -10.06 15.60 -3.03
CA LYS A 140 -10.71 15.76 -1.72
C LYS A 140 -11.54 14.54 -1.36
N LEU A 141 -12.22 13.95 -2.34
CA LEU A 141 -12.98 12.73 -2.16
C LEU A 141 -12.05 11.54 -1.91
N GLN A 142 -10.98 11.38 -2.69
CA GLN A 142 -10.01 10.29 -2.54
C GLN A 142 -9.30 10.32 -1.17
N ALA A 143 -8.93 11.52 -0.70
CA ALA A 143 -8.42 11.72 0.65
C ALA A 143 -9.43 11.27 1.72
N SER A 144 -10.72 11.57 1.52
CA SER A 144 -11.81 11.14 2.42
C SER A 144 -12.06 9.63 2.44
N TYR A 145 -11.72 8.91 1.36
CA TYR A 145 -11.84 7.45 1.29
C TYR A 145 -10.67 6.75 1.99
N SER A 146 -9.47 7.33 1.90
CA SER A 146 -8.25 6.78 2.51
C SER A 146 -8.15 7.08 4.01
N ALA A 147 -8.91 8.05 4.53
CA ALA A 147 -8.98 8.33 5.95
C ALA A 147 -9.79 7.21 6.66
N PRO A 148 -9.25 6.60 7.75
CA PRO A 148 -10.04 5.69 8.57
C PRO A 148 -11.28 6.44 9.06
N ARG A 149 -12.46 5.78 9.03
CA ARG A 149 -13.80 6.37 9.24
C ARG A 149 -14.01 7.11 10.59
N CYS A 150 -13.00 7.26 11.44
CA CYS A 150 -13.12 7.74 12.81
C CYS A 150 -12.35 9.01 13.16
N GLU A 151 -11.51 9.61 12.30
CA GLU A 151 -10.84 10.86 12.66
C GLU A 151 -10.89 11.91 11.55
N GLY A 152 -11.02 13.17 11.99
CA GLY A 152 -11.31 14.36 11.21
C GLY A 152 -10.53 14.48 9.90
N PHE A 153 -11.19 15.09 8.93
CA PHE A 153 -10.70 15.37 7.59
C PHE A 153 -9.37 16.15 7.68
N GLN A 154 -8.24 15.49 7.44
CA GLN A 154 -6.96 16.18 7.27
C GLN A 154 -6.64 16.26 5.78
N MET A 155 -6.65 17.50 5.26
CA MET A 155 -6.18 17.84 3.93
C MET A 155 -4.71 17.48 3.82
N LYS A 156 -4.36 16.47 3.02
CA LYS A 156 -2.95 16.21 2.70
C LYS A 156 -2.45 17.27 1.73
N LEU A 157 -1.33 17.88 2.10
CA LEU A 157 -0.60 18.85 1.29
C LEU A 157 -0.17 18.19 -0.03
N THR A 158 -0.55 18.78 -1.16
CA THR A 158 -0.12 18.34 -2.49
C THR A 158 1.39 18.54 -2.62
N THR A 159 2.16 17.45 -2.63
CA THR A 159 3.58 17.47 -2.96
C THR A 159 3.69 17.51 -4.49
N THR A 160 4.16 18.62 -5.05
CA THR A 160 4.49 18.71 -6.48
C THR A 160 5.80 17.97 -6.74
N CYS A 161 5.82 17.00 -7.63
CA CYS A 161 7.05 16.42 -8.18
C CYS A 161 7.11 16.67 -9.68
N ASP A 162 8.29 17.04 -10.18
CA ASP A 162 8.54 17.08 -11.62
C ASP A 162 8.58 15.65 -12.15
N GLN A 163 7.73 15.36 -13.14
CA GLN A 163 7.65 14.06 -13.78
C GLN A 163 7.87 14.22 -15.28
N GLU A 164 9.00 13.73 -15.76
CA GLU A 164 9.31 13.63 -17.18
C GLU A 164 8.71 12.31 -17.72
N VAL A 165 7.87 12.40 -18.74
CA VAL A 165 7.27 11.24 -19.41
C VAL A 165 7.82 11.17 -20.82
N GLN A 166 8.79 10.27 -21.04
CA GLN A 166 9.22 9.90 -22.38
C GLN A 166 8.17 8.96 -22.97
N THR A 167 7.38 9.44 -23.93
CA THR A 167 6.44 8.60 -24.68
C THR A 167 7.20 7.73 -25.65
N ASP A 168 7.11 6.41 -25.47
CA ASP A 168 7.61 5.44 -26.45
C ASP A 168 6.93 5.65 -27.81
N LEU A 169 7.73 5.79 -28.87
CA LEU A 169 7.24 6.11 -30.21
C LEU A 169 6.26 5.03 -30.72
N HIS A 170 6.45 3.77 -30.31
CA HIS A 170 5.63 2.62 -30.68
C HIS A 170 5.37 1.74 -29.45
N PRO A 171 4.32 1.99 -28.65
CA PRO A 171 3.92 1.07 -27.60
C PRO A 171 3.42 -0.22 -28.26
N ILE A 172 4.30 -1.22 -28.40
CA ILE A 172 3.87 -2.59 -28.70
C ILE A 172 3.20 -3.05 -27.42
N PRO A 173 1.87 -3.29 -27.40
CA PRO A 173 1.24 -3.85 -26.21
C PRO A 173 1.91 -5.20 -25.94
N SER A 174 2.60 -5.31 -24.81
CA SER A 174 3.14 -6.57 -24.35
C SER A 174 1.96 -7.44 -23.94
N ASN A 175 1.38 -8.14 -24.91
CA ASN A 175 0.35 -9.16 -24.64
C ASN A 175 1.03 -10.43 -24.15
N ILE A 176 1.67 -10.34 -22.98
CA ILE A 176 2.24 -11.49 -22.29
C ILE A 176 1.10 -12.15 -21.55
N ASP A 177 0.55 -13.19 -22.17
CA ASP A 177 -0.44 -14.04 -21.54
C ASP A 177 0.21 -14.82 -20.38
N ARG A 178 -0.17 -14.47 -19.15
CA ARG A 178 0.31 -15.13 -17.91
C ARG A 178 -0.20 -16.56 -17.79
N GLU A 179 -1.28 -16.89 -18.49
CA GLU A 179 -1.92 -18.20 -18.49
C GLU A 179 -1.43 -19.07 -19.66
N TYR A 180 -0.51 -18.55 -20.48
CA TYR A 180 0.03 -19.28 -21.61
C TYR A 180 0.70 -20.59 -21.19
N ARG A 181 0.19 -21.70 -21.73
CA ARG A 181 0.78 -23.03 -21.70
C ARG A 181 1.33 -23.34 -23.10
N TRP A 182 2.51 -23.94 -23.17
CA TRP A 182 3.10 -24.39 -24.44
C TRP A 182 2.45 -25.68 -24.98
N ASN A 183 1.79 -26.44 -24.11
CA ASN A 183 1.21 -27.75 -24.44
C ASN A 183 -0.30 -27.65 -24.70
N VAL A 184 -0.71 -28.04 -25.91
CA VAL A 184 -2.12 -28.05 -26.34
C VAL A 184 -3.00 -28.96 -25.47
N TRP A 185 -2.45 -30.04 -24.91
CA TRP A 185 -3.21 -30.97 -24.08
C TRP A 185 -3.57 -30.38 -22.72
N ASP A 186 -2.80 -29.42 -22.20
CA ASP A 186 -3.15 -28.69 -20.97
C ASP A 186 -4.40 -27.82 -21.19
N TYR A 187 -4.48 -27.11 -22.31
CA TYR A 187 -5.68 -26.35 -22.68
C TYR A 187 -6.90 -27.23 -22.86
N ARG A 188 -6.75 -28.41 -23.48
CA ARG A 188 -7.87 -29.36 -23.62
C ARG A 188 -8.39 -29.83 -22.28
N ARG A 189 -7.50 -30.19 -21.35
CA ARG A 189 -7.89 -30.59 -19.99
C ARG A 189 -8.59 -29.46 -19.24
N GLU A 190 -8.09 -28.23 -19.35
CA GLU A 190 -8.69 -27.08 -18.68
C GLU A 190 -10.05 -26.71 -19.28
N ALA A 191 -10.18 -26.75 -20.62
CA ALA A 191 -11.46 -26.53 -21.28
C ALA A 191 -12.51 -27.58 -20.87
N ILE A 192 -12.13 -28.86 -20.77
CA ILE A 192 -13.01 -29.93 -20.26
C ILE A 192 -13.38 -29.66 -18.80
N ARG A 193 -12.43 -29.24 -17.95
CA ARG A 193 -12.67 -28.88 -16.55
C ARG A 193 -13.67 -27.72 -16.44
N LEU A 194 -13.49 -26.64 -17.19
CA LEU A 194 -14.38 -25.47 -17.19
C LEU A 194 -15.77 -25.80 -17.74
N ALA A 195 -15.87 -26.62 -18.79
CA ALA A 195 -17.15 -27.11 -19.31
C ALA A 195 -17.90 -27.93 -18.25
N ASN A 196 -17.20 -28.84 -17.57
CA ASN A 196 -17.75 -29.60 -16.45
C ASN A 196 -18.22 -28.66 -15.33
N ILE A 197 -17.43 -27.65 -14.95
CA ILE A 197 -17.82 -26.66 -13.94
C ILE A 197 -19.05 -25.86 -14.39
N ARG A 198 -19.12 -25.44 -15.65
CA ARG A 198 -20.26 -24.68 -16.21
C ARG A 198 -21.57 -25.47 -16.15
N THR A 199 -21.51 -26.79 -16.33
CA THR A 199 -22.68 -27.68 -16.19
C THR A 199 -23.03 -28.01 -14.74
N LYS A 200 -22.14 -27.72 -13.78
CA LYS A 200 -22.41 -27.93 -12.36
C LYS A 200 -23.17 -26.72 -11.81
N ARG A 201 -24.42 -26.95 -11.40
CA ARG A 201 -25.22 -25.98 -10.65
C ARG A 201 -24.64 -25.89 -9.23
N THR A 202 -24.16 -24.73 -8.82
CA THR A 202 -23.79 -24.47 -7.43
C THR A 202 -25.04 -24.63 -6.56
N THR A 203 -25.08 -25.69 -5.77
CA THR A 203 -26.16 -25.95 -4.80
C THR A 203 -26.02 -25.08 -3.55
N SER A 204 -24.85 -24.48 -3.32
CA SER A 204 -24.63 -23.53 -2.24
C SER A 204 -23.66 -22.42 -2.68
N VAL A 205 -24.03 -21.18 -2.37
CA VAL A 205 -23.08 -20.07 -2.28
C VAL A 205 -22.59 -20.10 -0.84
N GLN A 206 -21.33 -20.47 -0.63
CA GLN A 206 -20.69 -20.23 0.67
C GLN A 206 -20.52 -18.71 0.82
N THR A 207 -21.46 -18.07 1.50
CA THR A 207 -21.30 -16.71 2.01
C THR A 207 -20.23 -16.72 3.11
N LEU A 208 -19.63 -15.55 3.37
CA LEU A 208 -18.64 -15.37 4.45
C LEU A 208 -19.14 -15.89 5.82
N GLU A 209 -20.46 -15.97 6.01
CA GLU A 209 -21.11 -16.52 7.20
C GLU A 209 -20.99 -18.04 7.32
N SER A 210 -20.95 -18.80 6.22
CA SER A 210 -20.78 -20.27 6.30
C SER A 210 -19.41 -20.67 6.84
N SER A 211 -18.41 -19.78 6.73
CA SER A 211 -17.08 -19.99 7.35
C SER A 211 -17.11 -19.98 8.89
N ARG A 212 -18.17 -19.41 9.49
CA ARG A 212 -18.38 -19.34 10.95
C ARG A 212 -19.15 -20.53 11.51
N ALA A 213 -19.88 -21.26 10.67
CA ALA A 213 -20.65 -22.44 11.06
C ALA A 213 -19.82 -23.74 11.07
N ILE A 214 -18.64 -23.75 10.45
CA ILE A 214 -17.73 -24.90 10.46
C ILE A 214 -16.89 -24.84 11.74
N PRO A 215 -17.01 -25.82 12.67
CA PRO A 215 -16.16 -25.87 13.85
C PRO A 215 -14.71 -26.11 13.42
N LYS A 216 -13.85 -25.11 13.62
CA LYS A 216 -12.42 -25.22 13.34
C LYS A 216 -11.72 -25.83 14.56
N SER A 217 -11.54 -27.15 14.57
CA SER A 217 -10.64 -27.80 15.53
C SER A 217 -9.21 -27.74 14.98
N THR A 218 -8.31 -27.03 15.66
CA THR A 218 -6.89 -27.05 15.33
C THR A 218 -6.23 -28.21 16.08
N GLN A 219 -5.70 -29.19 15.34
CA GLN A 219 -4.90 -30.25 15.92
C GLN A 219 -3.49 -29.72 16.20
N VAL A 220 -3.17 -29.56 17.49
CA VAL A 220 -1.83 -29.17 17.94
C VAL A 220 -1.04 -30.44 18.21
N TYR A 221 0.08 -30.61 17.53
CA TYR A 221 1.10 -31.60 17.89
C TYR A 221 2.15 -30.89 18.73
N LEU A 222 2.13 -31.10 20.04
CA LEU A 222 3.20 -30.63 20.92
C LEU A 222 4.43 -31.50 20.69
N ASP A 223 5.60 -30.87 20.58
CA ASP A 223 6.86 -31.59 20.44
C ASP A 223 7.09 -32.50 21.64
N LYS A 224 7.38 -33.77 21.37
CA LYS A 224 7.75 -34.73 22.41
C LYS A 224 9.21 -34.50 22.77
N VAL A 225 9.47 -34.22 24.05
CA VAL A 225 10.85 -34.13 24.56
C VAL A 225 11.47 -35.52 24.49
N GLN A 226 12.41 -35.71 23.56
CA GLN A 226 13.25 -36.90 23.48
C GLN A 226 14.66 -36.56 23.98
N GLY A 227 15.11 -37.27 25.01
CA GLY A 227 16.49 -37.20 25.50
C GLY A 227 17.24 -38.47 25.10
N THR A 228 18.47 -38.31 24.63
CA THR A 228 19.38 -39.43 24.36
C THR A 228 20.61 -39.29 25.23
N GLN A 229 21.03 -40.37 25.89
CA GLN A 229 22.25 -40.41 26.70
C GLN A 229 23.34 -41.20 25.98
N THR A 230 24.54 -40.65 25.91
CA THR A 230 25.73 -41.38 25.42
C THR A 230 26.41 -42.12 26.57
N ARG A 231 26.91 -43.33 26.31
CA ARG A 231 27.66 -44.12 27.29
C ARG A 231 28.96 -43.39 27.65
N VAL A 232 29.18 -43.15 28.94
CA VAL A 232 30.45 -42.67 29.48
C VAL A 232 31.18 -43.84 30.13
N SER A 233 32.36 -44.20 29.64
CA SER A 233 33.23 -45.19 30.27
C SER A 233 34.29 -44.47 31.11
N ARG A 234 34.35 -44.78 32.40
CA ARG A 234 35.45 -44.42 33.30
C ARG A 234 36.19 -45.68 33.70
N SER A 235 37.51 -45.66 33.62
CA SER A 235 38.38 -46.66 34.25
C SER A 235 38.84 -46.13 35.61
N THR A 236 39.08 -47.05 36.55
CA THR A 236 39.69 -46.75 37.84
C THR A 236 41.00 -47.51 37.90
N GLU A 237 42.12 -46.81 37.97
CA GLU A 237 43.44 -47.42 38.08
C GLU A 237 43.76 -47.68 39.56
N THR A 238 44.21 -48.88 39.89
CA THR A 238 44.65 -49.24 41.25
C THR A 238 46.13 -48.89 41.43
N GLU A 239 46.49 -48.28 42.56
CA GLU A 239 47.87 -47.88 42.86
C GLU A 239 48.86 -49.05 42.74
N GLN A 240 49.81 -48.95 41.80
CA GLN A 240 50.89 -49.93 41.67
C GLN A 240 52.06 -49.55 42.59
N ARG A 241 52.42 -50.45 43.50
CA ARG A 241 53.58 -50.32 44.38
C ARG A 241 54.88 -50.43 43.57
N ARG A 242 55.51 -49.30 43.23
CA ARG A 242 56.83 -49.27 42.59
C ARG A 242 57.88 -49.90 43.52
N GLN A 243 58.50 -51.00 43.09
CA GLN A 243 59.67 -51.55 43.76
C GLN A 243 60.89 -50.71 43.38
N THR A 244 61.46 -50.01 44.36
CA THR A 244 62.76 -49.34 44.24
C THR A 244 63.86 -50.39 44.34
N THR A 245 64.36 -50.89 43.21
CA THR A 245 65.50 -51.82 43.20
C THR A 245 66.78 -51.04 42.91
N GLY A 246 67.63 -50.93 43.93
CA GLY A 246 68.96 -50.33 43.86
C GLY A 246 69.86 -51.07 42.87
N LEU A 247 70.55 -50.29 42.03
CA LEU A 247 71.64 -50.79 41.19
C LEU A 247 72.87 -51.07 42.06
N LYS A 248 73.12 -52.35 42.35
CA LYS A 248 74.48 -52.82 42.58
C LYS A 248 75.14 -53.05 41.21
N VAL A 249 76.16 -52.26 40.93
CA VAL A 249 77.05 -52.45 39.78
C VAL A 249 77.86 -53.72 40.00
N ILE A 250 77.73 -54.70 39.10
CA ILE A 250 78.64 -55.83 38.98
C ILE A 250 79.23 -55.75 37.58
N GLU A 251 80.49 -55.35 37.52
CA GLU A 251 81.29 -55.34 36.28
C GLU A 251 81.69 -56.78 35.86
N PRO A 252 81.90 -57.02 34.56
CA PRO A 252 81.80 -58.35 33.96
C PRO A 252 83.01 -59.25 34.23
N SER A 253 82.77 -60.41 34.84
CA SER A 253 83.70 -61.54 34.90
C SER A 253 83.71 -62.31 33.57
N ALA A 254 84.92 -62.54 33.06
CA ALA A 254 85.40 -63.36 31.93
C ALA A 254 84.39 -63.90 30.88
N PRO A 255 84.64 -63.70 29.56
CA PRO A 255 83.80 -64.28 28.52
C PRO A 255 83.83 -65.81 28.52
N SER A 256 82.65 -66.40 28.37
CA SER A 256 82.42 -67.84 28.34
C SER A 256 83.28 -68.59 27.30
N PRO A 257 83.67 -69.86 27.56
CA PRO A 257 84.60 -70.65 26.72
C PRO A 257 84.24 -70.73 25.23
N LEU A 258 82.96 -70.60 24.87
CA LEU A 258 82.48 -70.62 23.48
C LEU A 258 83.02 -69.44 22.65
N LYS A 259 83.26 -68.29 23.28
CA LYS A 259 83.77 -67.09 22.60
C LYS A 259 85.27 -67.20 22.31
N VAL A 260 85.99 -67.95 23.14
CA VAL A 260 87.41 -68.28 22.91
C VAL A 260 87.55 -69.23 21.73
N TYR A 261 86.69 -70.25 21.62
CA TYR A 261 86.70 -71.23 20.53
C TYR A 261 86.39 -70.60 19.15
N ALA A 262 85.51 -69.59 19.11
CA ALA A 262 85.19 -68.86 17.89
C ALA A 262 86.37 -68.02 17.37
N LEU A 263 87.20 -67.46 18.25
CA LEU A 263 88.37 -66.67 17.87
C LEU A 263 89.50 -67.53 17.31
N THR A 264 89.71 -68.74 17.85
CA THR A 264 90.71 -69.70 17.33
C THR A 264 90.35 -70.24 15.96
N LEU A 265 89.06 -70.51 15.69
CA LEU A 265 88.61 -70.93 14.35
C LEU A 265 88.81 -69.81 13.30
N ALA A 266 88.58 -68.55 13.67
CA ALA A 266 88.74 -67.41 12.76
C ALA A 266 90.21 -67.08 12.43
N GLN A 267 91.16 -67.48 13.30
CA GLN A 267 92.59 -67.32 13.04
C GLN A 267 93.16 -68.48 12.20
N ALA A 268 92.66 -69.71 12.39
CA ALA A 268 93.06 -70.87 11.60
C ALA A 268 92.60 -70.77 10.13
N SER A 269 91.50 -70.07 9.83
CA SER A 269 91.00 -69.88 8.46
C SER A 269 91.73 -68.80 7.65
N ARG A 270 92.66 -68.04 8.25
CA ARG A 270 93.45 -67.00 7.56
C ARG A 270 94.85 -67.44 7.14
N SER A 271 95.30 -68.63 7.55
CA SER A 271 96.59 -69.21 7.15
C SER A 271 96.39 -70.39 6.19
N GLY A 272 96.27 -70.13 4.89
CA GLY A 272 96.13 -71.20 3.91
C GLY A 272 96.00 -70.77 2.46
N PHE A 273 97.15 -70.51 1.84
CA PHE A 273 97.44 -70.65 0.41
C PHE A 273 96.79 -69.71 -0.61
N ASN A 274 97.52 -68.60 -0.85
CA ASN A 274 97.70 -68.03 -2.19
C ASN A 274 98.34 -69.08 -3.12
N ARG A 275 97.70 -69.36 -4.26
CA ARG A 275 98.35 -69.92 -5.47
C ARG A 275 97.63 -69.44 -6.75
N ASN A 276 98.27 -68.47 -7.39
CA ASN A 276 98.56 -68.27 -8.83
C ASN A 276 97.56 -68.68 -9.93
N GLY A 277 97.43 -67.79 -10.93
CA GLY A 277 97.03 -68.09 -12.33
C GLY A 277 95.97 -67.12 -12.87
N GLU A 278 96.35 -65.95 -13.40
CA GLU A 278 96.56 -65.67 -14.84
C GLU A 278 95.31 -65.71 -15.72
N ARG A 279 94.83 -64.53 -16.13
CA ARG A 279 94.76 -64.07 -17.52
C ARG A 279 94.58 -62.55 -17.58
#